data_AF-A0A2G4SF97-F1
#
_entry.id   AF-A0A2G4SF97-F1
#
_cell.length_a   1.000
_cell.length_b   1.000
_cell.length_c   1.000
_cell.angle_alpha   90.00
_cell.angle_beta   90.00
_cell.angle_gamma   90.00
#
_symmetry.space_group_name_H-M   'P 1'
#
loop_
_entity.id
_entity.type
_entity.pdbx_description
1 polymer ?
#
loop_
_entity_poly.entity_id
_entity_poly.type
_entity_poly.pdbx_seq_one_letter_code
_entity_poly.pdbx_strand_id
1 'polypeptide(L)'
;MSGPLAFSVLDDFIFMLFVYAENWNDIMSLTLVCKQYQNVALKQKIDIPFEFTSDLDLTRCTIPSKIARVIKVKCVSAAQEAYFRNVSKCFVSYRLIIIDFIEVDSWKRTKKICRTILKTGKTLRVLNTKRPKKITAYLTNVEEKYQQQHVLYTENQGHPPLKRRHSEEDFIMLKVPRNTNLRRNFLLQHLLTLSSPTFENSVEPLFSRISQVTSYKEAYTHSMFFTCGVEEAMVHVKQFVNCIVQFDTFSLLVTSFDIFYHNHKYEDDCAQSLDRIFQAPTAKISRKTNTNKKFMEISVFVGHYELLVVGGYFNIHGSILPFLGSSMGKFNFQEAISTTIHIPDLSSPFVRTSRLLNQYVKRKSHELWSLHCQYAYNKGFYPISAISFTNHYSQVHKCSNSQHFLSQVLRLISSTMVIKPAELDSLWALLLRLPSYKKMVETASTIPTNFVELSAHLNNLNDDSSFGSILHVLSAVQSKAPCFFLSLYSESKAKEIALGIMTGGLKRNITDQHDAIMENIKKNI
;
A
#
# COMPACT_ATOMS: atom_id res chain seq x y z
N MET A 1 3.11 -42.36 6.46
CA MET A 1 2.52 -41.32 5.59
C MET A 1 3.02 -39.98 6.07
N SER A 2 4.00 -39.40 5.36
CA SER A 2 4.58 -38.09 5.66
C SER A 2 3.59 -36.99 5.26
N GLY A 3 3.11 -36.22 6.23
CA GLY A 3 2.30 -35.02 5.96
C GLY A 3 3.05 -34.02 5.07
N PRO A 4 2.33 -33.14 4.34
CA PRO A 4 2.98 -32.19 3.45
C PRO A 4 3.91 -31.24 4.22
N LEU A 5 5.09 -30.98 3.66
CA LEU A 5 6.17 -30.11 4.19
C LEU A 5 5.73 -28.72 4.67
N ALA A 6 4.54 -28.26 4.30
CA ALA A 6 3.99 -26.98 4.75
C ALA A 6 3.59 -26.97 6.24
N PHE A 7 3.31 -28.12 6.85
CA PHE A 7 2.93 -28.19 8.27
C PHE A 7 4.15 -28.17 9.21
N SER A 8 5.30 -28.75 8.83
CA SER A 8 6.47 -28.80 9.72
C SER A 8 7.11 -27.42 9.95
N VAL A 9 7.09 -26.53 8.95
CA VAL A 9 7.57 -25.14 9.10
C VAL A 9 6.64 -24.33 10.02
N LEU A 10 5.34 -24.68 10.06
CA LEU A 10 4.37 -24.04 10.93
C LEU A 10 4.57 -24.49 12.38
N ASP A 11 4.84 -25.77 12.61
CA ASP A 11 5.06 -26.31 13.95
C ASP A 11 6.37 -25.80 14.59
N ASP A 12 7.47 -25.71 13.82
CA ASP A 12 8.73 -25.13 14.31
C ASP A 12 8.60 -23.62 14.61
N PHE A 13 7.84 -22.89 13.81
CA PHE A 13 7.54 -21.48 14.03
C PHE A 13 6.60 -21.27 15.23
N ILE A 14 5.61 -22.13 15.41
CA ILE A 14 4.69 -22.14 16.56
C ILE A 14 5.44 -22.51 17.84
N PHE A 15 6.31 -23.52 17.81
CA PHE A 15 7.13 -23.93 18.94
C PHE A 15 8.10 -22.82 19.34
N MET A 16 8.79 -22.19 18.37
CA MET A 16 9.63 -21.01 18.61
C MET A 16 8.82 -19.86 19.21
N LEU A 17 7.60 -19.59 18.73
CA LEU A 17 6.74 -18.55 19.30
C LEU A 17 6.29 -18.85 20.74
N PHE A 18 6.01 -20.11 21.08
CA PHE A 18 5.63 -20.51 22.45
C PHE A 18 6.81 -20.44 23.42
N VAL A 19 7.98 -20.98 23.05
CA VAL A 19 9.22 -20.87 23.83
C VAL A 19 9.62 -19.39 24.02
N TYR A 20 9.32 -18.54 23.02
CA TYR A 20 9.58 -17.11 23.11
C TYR A 20 8.52 -16.35 23.94
N ALA A 21 7.25 -16.78 23.91
CA ALA A 21 6.16 -16.19 24.68
C ALA A 21 6.20 -16.56 26.17
N GLU A 22 6.73 -17.74 26.53
CA GLU A 22 6.99 -18.13 27.93
C GLU A 22 7.95 -17.18 28.65
N ASN A 23 8.74 -16.40 27.92
CA ASN A 23 9.70 -15.44 28.45
C ASN A 23 9.16 -14.01 28.57
N TRP A 24 7.87 -13.76 28.32
CA TRP A 24 7.27 -12.42 28.36
C TRP A 24 6.45 -12.17 29.62
N ASN A 25 6.71 -11.04 30.29
CA ASN A 25 5.99 -10.61 31.49
C ASN A 25 4.78 -9.69 31.20
N ASP A 26 4.39 -9.46 29.94
CA ASP A 26 3.27 -8.56 29.62
C ASP A 26 2.26 -9.12 28.60
N ILE A 27 0.98 -8.93 28.93
CA ILE A 27 -0.20 -9.40 28.19
C ILE A 27 -0.31 -8.77 26.80
N MET A 28 0.25 -7.58 26.59
CA MET A 28 0.04 -6.80 25.37
C MET A 28 0.91 -7.32 24.23
N SER A 29 2.13 -7.78 24.54
CA SER A 29 3.02 -8.44 23.60
C SER A 29 2.41 -9.78 23.13
N LEU A 30 1.91 -10.62 24.06
CA LEU A 30 1.18 -11.86 23.73
C LEU A 30 -0.04 -11.60 22.83
N THR A 31 -0.80 -10.54 23.14
CA THR A 31 -1.97 -10.14 22.35
C THR A 31 -1.58 -9.75 20.92
N LEU A 32 -0.43 -9.08 20.73
CA LEU A 32 0.08 -8.68 19.42
C LEU A 32 0.45 -9.90 18.56
N VAL A 33 1.07 -10.90 19.17
CA VAL A 33 1.43 -12.18 18.53
C VAL A 33 0.19 -12.96 18.13
N CYS A 34 -0.77 -13.13 19.04
CA CYS A 34 -2.04 -13.80 18.74
C CYS A 34 -2.80 -13.10 17.59
N LYS A 35 -2.72 -11.78 17.51
CA LYS A 35 -3.35 -11.00 16.43
C LYS A 35 -2.61 -11.14 15.10
N GLN A 36 -1.28 -11.20 15.11
CA GLN A 36 -0.49 -11.52 13.91
C GLN A 36 -0.77 -12.95 13.42
N TYR A 37 -0.87 -13.91 14.35
CA TYR A 37 -1.27 -15.28 14.04
C TYR A 37 -2.64 -15.31 13.36
N GLN A 38 -3.64 -14.61 13.93
CA GLN A 38 -4.96 -14.50 13.33
C GLN A 38 -4.92 -13.88 11.93
N ASN A 39 -4.11 -12.83 11.72
CA ASN A 39 -3.95 -12.22 10.40
C ASN A 39 -3.26 -13.12 9.39
N VAL A 40 -2.25 -13.89 9.79
CA VAL A 40 -1.55 -14.86 8.92
C VAL A 40 -2.50 -16.01 8.56
N ALA A 41 -3.18 -16.59 9.55
CA ALA A 41 -4.19 -17.62 9.34
C ALA A 41 -5.35 -17.15 8.44
N LEU A 42 -5.82 -15.91 8.61
CA LEU A 42 -6.89 -15.33 7.79
C LEU A 42 -6.46 -14.89 6.38
N LYS A 43 -5.16 -14.69 6.13
CA LYS A 43 -4.62 -14.36 4.80
C LYS A 43 -4.27 -15.59 3.98
N GLN A 44 -4.26 -16.78 4.58
CA GLN A 44 -4.06 -18.01 3.82
C GLN A 44 -5.29 -18.27 2.94
N LYS A 45 -5.07 -18.26 1.62
CA LYS A 45 -6.07 -18.61 0.63
C LYS A 45 -6.24 -20.12 0.68
N ILE A 46 -7.44 -20.58 1.02
CA ILE A 46 -7.76 -22.00 1.07
C ILE A 46 -8.49 -22.34 -0.23
N ASP A 47 -7.79 -23.06 -1.12
CA ASP A 47 -8.40 -23.70 -2.31
C ASP A 47 -9.04 -25.06 -1.96
N ILE A 48 -9.06 -25.44 -0.68
CA ILE A 48 -9.77 -26.63 -0.19
C ILE A 48 -11.28 -26.36 -0.30
N PRO A 49 -12.03 -27.20 -1.04
CA PRO A 49 -13.46 -27.02 -1.18
C PRO A 49 -14.17 -27.23 0.15
N PHE A 50 -14.92 -26.22 0.59
CA PHE A 50 -15.84 -26.37 1.72
C PHE A 50 -17.04 -27.20 1.27
N GLU A 51 -17.31 -28.31 1.95
CA GLU A 51 -18.44 -29.20 1.67
C GLU A 51 -19.61 -28.92 2.61
N PHE A 52 -20.79 -28.64 2.04
CA PHE A 52 -22.02 -28.43 2.80
C PHE A 52 -23.10 -29.41 2.36
N THR A 53 -23.89 -29.89 3.32
CA THR A 53 -25.00 -30.83 3.11
C THR A 53 -26.35 -30.28 3.60
N SER A 54 -26.35 -29.32 4.52
CA SER A 54 -27.57 -28.76 5.12
C SER A 54 -27.46 -27.27 5.47
N ASP A 55 -28.59 -26.62 5.76
CA ASP A 55 -28.64 -25.23 6.29
C ASP A 55 -27.95 -25.11 7.66
N LEU A 56 -27.98 -26.19 8.45
CA LEU A 56 -27.31 -26.25 9.75
C LEU A 56 -25.79 -26.15 9.62
N ASP A 57 -25.23 -26.62 8.50
CA ASP A 57 -23.79 -26.54 8.22
C ASP A 57 -23.36 -25.08 7.95
N LEU A 58 -24.24 -24.27 7.34
CA LEU A 58 -23.98 -22.85 7.11
C LEU A 58 -24.01 -22.02 8.38
N THR A 59 -24.94 -22.29 9.30
CA THR A 59 -25.03 -21.55 10.56
C THR A 59 -23.90 -21.88 11.52
N ARG A 60 -23.30 -23.07 11.39
CA ARG A 60 -22.13 -23.52 12.15
C ARG A 60 -20.80 -23.01 11.60
N CYS A 61 -20.79 -22.37 10.43
CA CYS A 61 -19.58 -21.86 9.80
C CYS A 61 -19.11 -20.57 10.51
N THR A 62 -18.31 -20.69 11.58
CA THR A 62 -17.91 -19.55 12.41
C THR A 62 -16.77 -18.71 11.81
N ILE A 63 -15.86 -19.24 10.99
CA ILE A 63 -14.72 -18.48 10.37
C ILE A 63 -14.21 -19.21 9.09
N PRO A 64 -13.78 -18.53 7.99
CA PRO A 64 -14.20 -17.24 7.46
C PRO A 64 -14.70 -17.39 6.00
N SER A 65 -15.97 -17.10 5.77
CA SER A 65 -16.57 -17.12 4.43
C SER A 65 -15.93 -16.17 3.39
N LYS A 66 -15.01 -15.30 3.84
CA LYS A 66 -14.22 -14.36 3.02
C LYS A 66 -13.01 -14.99 2.33
N ILE A 67 -12.55 -16.19 2.72
CA ILE A 67 -11.33 -16.80 2.15
C ILE A 67 -11.59 -17.89 1.10
N ALA A 68 -12.82 -18.44 1.06
CA ALA A 68 -13.14 -19.56 0.17
C ALA A 68 -13.21 -19.12 -1.30
N ARG A 69 -12.38 -19.71 -2.17
CA ARG A 69 -12.46 -19.52 -3.64
C ARG A 69 -13.33 -20.55 -4.33
N VAL A 70 -13.35 -21.76 -3.77
CA VAL A 70 -14.11 -22.92 -4.26
C VAL A 70 -15.05 -23.38 -3.14
N ILE A 71 -16.34 -23.47 -3.45
CA ILE A 71 -17.36 -24.02 -2.55
C ILE A 71 -17.90 -25.28 -3.21
N LYS A 72 -18.03 -26.36 -2.46
CA LYS A 72 -18.69 -27.58 -2.93
C LYS A 72 -19.97 -27.80 -2.12
N VAL A 73 -21.09 -27.92 -2.81
CA VAL A 73 -22.40 -28.11 -2.17
C VAL A 73 -22.98 -29.42 -2.63
N LYS A 74 -23.31 -30.30 -1.68
CA LYS A 74 -24.10 -31.49 -1.97
C LYS A 74 -25.57 -31.15 -1.76
N CYS A 75 -26.35 -31.08 -2.84
CA CYS A 75 -27.77 -30.82 -2.75
C CYS A 75 -28.50 -32.05 -2.22
N VAL A 76 -29.11 -31.91 -1.05
CA VAL A 76 -30.16 -32.82 -0.60
C VAL A 76 -31.45 -32.62 -1.41
N SER A 77 -32.30 -33.64 -1.45
CA SER A 77 -33.57 -33.61 -2.21
C SER A 77 -34.47 -32.42 -1.86
N ALA A 78 -34.44 -31.96 -0.61
CA ALA A 78 -35.21 -30.82 -0.09
C ALA A 78 -34.60 -29.43 -0.36
N ALA A 79 -33.41 -29.35 -0.98
CA ALA A 79 -32.67 -28.09 -1.14
C ALA A 79 -33.50 -27.00 -1.81
N GLN A 80 -33.67 -25.86 -1.13
CA GLN A 80 -34.44 -24.73 -1.62
C GLN A 80 -33.56 -23.69 -2.29
N GLU A 81 -34.16 -22.82 -3.10
CA GLU A 81 -33.45 -21.70 -3.71
C GLU A 81 -32.89 -20.72 -2.65
N ALA A 82 -33.59 -20.55 -1.53
CA ALA A 82 -33.19 -19.68 -0.43
C ALA A 82 -31.82 -20.08 0.16
N TYR A 83 -31.54 -21.38 0.25
CA TYR A 83 -30.25 -21.94 0.67
C TYR A 83 -29.10 -21.34 -0.14
N PHE A 84 -29.20 -21.37 -1.47
CA PHE A 84 -28.14 -20.89 -2.37
C PHE A 84 -27.98 -19.37 -2.37
N ARG A 85 -29.04 -18.63 -2.06
CA ARG A 85 -28.93 -17.20 -1.78
C ARG A 85 -28.15 -16.96 -0.48
N ASN A 86 -28.39 -17.76 0.55
CA ASN A 86 -27.67 -17.67 1.81
C ASN A 86 -26.20 -18.06 1.65
N VAL A 87 -25.88 -19.15 0.94
CA VAL A 87 -24.50 -19.51 0.57
C VAL A 87 -23.81 -18.34 -0.13
N SER A 88 -24.47 -17.70 -1.09
CA SER A 88 -23.87 -16.57 -1.82
C SER A 88 -23.70 -15.31 -0.96
N LYS A 89 -24.53 -15.11 0.06
CA LYS A 89 -24.40 -14.01 1.03
C LYS A 89 -23.28 -14.28 2.03
N CYS A 90 -23.21 -15.51 2.52
CA CYS A 90 -22.17 -15.92 3.46
C CYS A 90 -20.81 -15.82 2.77
N PHE A 91 -20.65 -16.44 1.60
CA PHE A 91 -19.41 -16.47 0.86
C PHE A 91 -19.40 -15.40 -0.24
N VAL A 92 -18.91 -14.20 0.05
CA VAL A 92 -18.86 -13.12 -0.96
C VAL A 92 -17.70 -13.30 -1.96
N SER A 93 -16.62 -13.92 -1.52
CA SER A 93 -15.34 -13.96 -2.24
C SER A 93 -15.15 -15.17 -3.18
N TYR A 94 -16.05 -16.16 -3.18
CA TYR A 94 -15.86 -17.35 -4.02
C TYR A 94 -15.93 -17.01 -5.50
N ARG A 95 -15.24 -17.81 -6.32
CA ARG A 95 -15.27 -17.71 -7.79
C ARG A 95 -15.96 -18.92 -8.42
N LEU A 96 -15.75 -20.09 -7.83
CA LEU A 96 -16.30 -21.35 -8.31
C LEU A 96 -17.19 -21.98 -7.24
N ILE A 97 -18.40 -22.37 -7.63
CA ILE A 97 -19.24 -23.25 -6.84
C ILE A 97 -19.46 -24.56 -7.60
N ILE A 98 -19.17 -25.66 -6.94
CA ILE A 98 -19.34 -27.02 -7.43
C ILE A 98 -20.59 -27.58 -6.77
N ILE A 99 -21.58 -28.01 -7.55
CA ILE A 99 -22.83 -28.54 -7.01
C ILE A 99 -23.01 -29.99 -7.42
N ASP A 100 -23.34 -30.83 -6.45
CA ASP A 100 -23.81 -32.18 -6.67
C ASP A 100 -25.35 -32.21 -6.59
N PHE A 101 -26.02 -32.52 -7.71
CA PHE A 101 -27.47 -32.62 -7.84
C PHE A 101 -27.98 -34.07 -7.81
N ILE A 102 -27.20 -35.04 -7.31
CA ILE A 102 -27.57 -36.46 -7.38
C ILE A 102 -28.91 -36.78 -6.72
N GLU A 103 -29.29 -36.05 -5.66
CA GLU A 103 -30.55 -36.25 -4.92
C GLU A 103 -31.71 -35.34 -5.37
N VAL A 104 -31.50 -34.46 -6.37
CA VAL A 104 -32.53 -33.52 -6.83
C VAL A 104 -33.21 -34.03 -8.10
N ASP A 105 -34.39 -34.62 -7.93
CA ASP A 105 -35.16 -35.21 -9.05
C ASP A 105 -35.88 -34.19 -9.93
N SER A 106 -36.19 -33.01 -9.38
CA SER A 106 -36.97 -31.99 -10.07
C SER A 106 -36.10 -31.09 -10.95
N TRP A 107 -36.26 -31.21 -12.27
CA TRP A 107 -35.59 -30.33 -13.25
C TRP A 107 -35.92 -28.86 -13.03
N LYS A 108 -37.18 -28.55 -12.69
CA LYS A 108 -37.62 -27.18 -12.40
C LYS A 108 -36.82 -26.57 -11.24
N ARG A 109 -36.52 -27.37 -10.21
CA ARG A 109 -35.74 -26.97 -9.04
C ARG A 109 -34.26 -26.81 -9.38
N THR A 110 -33.64 -27.78 -10.05
CA THR A 110 -32.26 -27.70 -10.54
C THR A 110 -32.03 -26.44 -11.38
N LYS A 111 -32.94 -26.17 -12.33
CA LYS A 111 -32.89 -24.97 -13.18
C LYS A 111 -32.97 -23.68 -12.36
N LYS A 112 -33.84 -23.64 -11.33
CA LYS A 112 -33.99 -22.48 -10.44
C LYS A 112 -32.71 -22.20 -9.65
N ILE A 113 -32.10 -23.24 -9.06
CA ILE A 113 -30.84 -23.15 -8.30
C ILE A 113 -29.71 -22.64 -9.19
N CYS A 114 -29.53 -23.25 -10.37
CA CYS A 114 -28.50 -22.84 -11.33
C CYS A 114 -28.67 -21.36 -11.73
N ARG A 115 -29.91 -20.94 -12.02
CA ARG A 115 -30.22 -19.54 -12.35
C ARG A 115 -29.88 -18.58 -11.22
N THR A 116 -30.15 -18.95 -9.97
CA THR A 116 -29.88 -18.10 -8.80
C THR A 116 -28.39 -17.86 -8.61
N ILE A 117 -27.56 -18.87 -8.85
CA ILE A 117 -26.10 -18.77 -8.77
C ILE A 117 -25.55 -17.98 -9.97
N LEU A 118 -25.95 -18.31 -11.19
CA LEU A 118 -25.43 -17.63 -12.38
C LEU A 118 -25.75 -16.12 -12.38
N LYS A 119 -26.87 -15.72 -11.76
CA LYS A 119 -27.22 -14.31 -11.53
C LYS A 119 -26.22 -13.53 -10.67
N THR A 120 -25.39 -14.20 -9.87
CA THR A 120 -24.36 -13.53 -9.05
C THR A 120 -23.02 -13.35 -9.80
N GLY A 121 -22.94 -13.78 -11.07
CA GLY A 121 -21.73 -13.67 -11.89
C GLY A 121 -20.62 -14.67 -11.52
N LYS A 122 -20.97 -15.77 -10.83
CA LYS A 122 -20.01 -16.79 -10.36
C LYS A 122 -20.02 -18.01 -11.27
N THR A 123 -18.87 -18.71 -11.35
CA THR A 123 -18.75 -19.94 -12.13
C THR A 123 -19.44 -21.09 -11.40
N LEU A 124 -20.31 -21.81 -12.11
CA LEU A 124 -21.01 -22.98 -11.60
C LEU A 124 -20.50 -24.24 -12.33
N ARG A 125 -20.03 -25.23 -11.57
CA ARG A 125 -19.73 -26.57 -12.07
C ARG A 125 -20.70 -27.57 -11.44
N VAL A 126 -21.30 -28.42 -12.25
CA VAL A 126 -22.11 -29.53 -11.74
C VAL A 126 -21.26 -30.80 -11.73
N LEU A 127 -21.15 -31.43 -10.56
CA LEU A 127 -20.35 -32.64 -10.38
C LEU A 127 -21.14 -33.88 -10.82
N ASN A 128 -22.27 -34.14 -10.15
CA ASN A 128 -23.16 -35.27 -10.44
C ASN A 128 -24.59 -34.79 -10.65
N THR A 129 -25.33 -35.45 -11.54
CA THR A 129 -26.76 -35.22 -11.76
C THR A 129 -27.38 -36.43 -12.45
N LYS A 130 -28.66 -36.70 -12.16
CA LYS A 130 -29.46 -37.69 -12.92
C LYS A 130 -29.76 -37.24 -14.36
N ARG A 131 -29.51 -35.97 -14.71
CA ARG A 131 -29.88 -35.37 -16.01
C ARG A 131 -28.73 -34.57 -16.64
N PRO A 132 -27.55 -35.18 -16.86
CA PRO A 132 -26.35 -34.46 -17.33
C PRO A 132 -26.60 -33.74 -18.64
N LYS A 133 -27.19 -34.41 -19.64
CA LYS A 133 -27.50 -33.80 -20.95
C LYS A 133 -28.39 -32.55 -20.83
N LYS A 134 -29.42 -32.58 -19.96
CA LYS A 134 -30.32 -31.43 -19.75
C LYS A 134 -29.64 -30.28 -19.01
N ILE A 135 -28.81 -30.58 -18.00
CA ILE A 135 -28.01 -29.56 -17.30
C ILE A 135 -27.01 -28.93 -18.26
N THR A 136 -26.23 -29.72 -18.99
CA THR A 136 -25.26 -29.21 -19.96
C THR A 136 -25.94 -28.33 -21.00
N ALA A 137 -27.02 -28.82 -21.64
CA ALA A 137 -27.78 -28.02 -22.60
C ALA A 137 -28.33 -26.72 -22.00
N TYR A 138 -28.76 -26.72 -20.74
CA TYR A 138 -29.22 -25.51 -20.06
C TYR A 138 -28.08 -24.53 -19.75
N LEU A 139 -26.94 -25.01 -19.24
CA LEU A 139 -25.79 -24.17 -18.93
C LEU A 139 -25.22 -23.57 -20.22
N THR A 140 -25.10 -24.36 -21.28
CA THR A 140 -24.70 -23.89 -22.62
C THR A 140 -25.70 -22.86 -23.16
N ASN A 141 -27.00 -23.11 -23.10
CA ASN A 141 -28.01 -22.12 -23.54
C ASN A 141 -27.96 -20.81 -22.74
N VAL A 142 -27.70 -20.88 -21.42
CA VAL A 142 -27.57 -19.70 -20.58
C VAL A 142 -26.27 -18.95 -20.90
N GLU A 143 -25.17 -19.66 -21.11
CA GLU A 143 -23.89 -19.10 -21.55
C GLU A 143 -24.02 -18.42 -22.91
N GLU A 144 -24.58 -19.10 -23.91
CA GLU A 144 -24.90 -18.54 -25.24
C GLU A 144 -25.81 -17.33 -25.11
N LYS A 145 -26.85 -17.39 -24.27
CA LYS A 145 -27.74 -16.25 -24.02
C LYS A 145 -26.98 -15.07 -23.41
N TYR A 146 -26.08 -15.31 -22.46
CA TYR A 146 -25.27 -14.24 -21.86
C TYR A 146 -24.26 -13.69 -22.87
N GLN A 147 -23.66 -14.53 -23.70
CA GLN A 147 -22.80 -14.10 -24.81
C GLN A 147 -23.58 -13.26 -25.82
N GLN A 148 -24.79 -13.68 -26.22
CA GLN A 148 -25.66 -12.90 -27.10
C GLN A 148 -26.12 -11.59 -26.47
N GLN A 149 -26.47 -11.59 -25.18
CA GLN A 149 -26.78 -10.36 -24.44
C GLN A 149 -25.57 -9.44 -24.34
N HIS A 150 -24.37 -10.00 -24.21
CA HIS A 150 -23.13 -9.24 -24.25
C HIS A 150 -22.87 -8.66 -25.64
N VAL A 151 -23.02 -9.44 -26.71
CA VAL A 151 -22.89 -8.97 -28.11
C VAL A 151 -23.91 -7.88 -28.43
N LEU A 152 -25.20 -8.08 -28.11
CA LEU A 152 -26.25 -7.06 -28.25
C LEU A 152 -25.96 -5.82 -27.40
N TYR A 153 -25.41 -5.99 -26.20
CA TYR A 153 -24.98 -4.88 -25.36
C TYR A 153 -23.82 -4.11 -26.00
N THR A 154 -22.88 -4.79 -26.66
CA THR A 154 -21.76 -4.20 -27.39
C THR A 154 -22.22 -3.48 -28.67
N GLU A 155 -23.12 -4.08 -29.44
CA GLU A 155 -23.63 -3.53 -30.71
C GLU A 155 -24.53 -2.30 -30.51
N ASN A 156 -25.28 -2.24 -29.40
CA ASN A 156 -26.18 -1.12 -29.09
C ASN A 156 -25.49 0.12 -28.49
N GLN A 157 -24.14 0.17 -28.41
CA GLN A 157 -23.39 1.33 -27.90
C GLN A 157 -23.10 2.44 -28.94
N GLY A 158 -23.78 2.44 -30.10
CA GLY A 158 -23.59 3.41 -31.19
C GLY A 158 -24.15 4.85 -30.98
N HIS A 159 -24.77 5.16 -29.83
CA HIS A 159 -25.10 6.54 -29.41
C HIS A 159 -24.79 6.69 -27.91
N PRO A 160 -24.29 7.85 -27.43
CA PRO A 160 -23.76 7.99 -26.07
C PRO A 160 -24.94 8.03 -25.08
N PRO A 161 -25.05 7.04 -24.17
CA PRO A 161 -24.86 7.38 -22.76
C PRO A 161 -24.38 6.25 -21.82
N LEU A 162 -23.80 6.69 -20.70
CA LEU A 162 -23.76 6.09 -19.34
C LEU A 162 -23.08 4.74 -19.09
N LYS A 163 -21.93 4.84 -18.40
CA LYS A 163 -21.06 3.82 -17.81
C LYS A 163 -21.78 2.65 -17.08
N ARG A 164 -21.31 1.43 -17.35
CA ARG A 164 -20.51 0.65 -16.38
C ARG A 164 -19.62 -0.40 -17.06
N ARG A 165 -18.32 -0.33 -16.76
CA ARG A 165 -17.22 -1.21 -17.20
C ARG A 165 -17.30 -2.59 -16.55
N HIS A 166 -16.97 -3.63 -17.31
CA HIS A 166 -15.86 -4.51 -16.96
C HIS A 166 -14.90 -4.61 -18.15
N SER A 167 -13.63 -4.35 -17.91
CA SER A 167 -12.51 -4.52 -18.84
C SER A 167 -12.04 -5.97 -18.82
N GLU A 168 -12.15 -6.67 -19.94
CA GLU A 168 -11.03 -7.50 -20.38
C GLU A 168 -9.98 -6.53 -20.92
N GLU A 169 -8.85 -6.42 -20.24
CA GLU A 169 -7.61 -6.06 -20.92
C GLU A 169 -7.00 -7.36 -21.43
N ASP A 170 -6.63 -7.27 -22.69
CA ASP A 170 -5.91 -8.24 -23.48
C ASP A 170 -4.70 -8.83 -22.75
N PHE A 171 -4.61 -10.16 -22.84
CA PHE A 171 -3.31 -10.79 -23.02
C PHE A 171 -2.67 -10.17 -24.25
N ILE A 172 -1.59 -9.39 -24.09
CA ILE A 172 -0.65 -9.18 -25.19
C ILE A 172 -0.02 -10.55 -25.49
N MET A 173 -0.64 -11.30 -26.39
CA MET A 173 -0.01 -12.43 -27.04
C MET A 173 1.08 -11.88 -27.96
N LEU A 174 2.26 -11.66 -27.40
CA LEU A 174 3.46 -11.47 -28.21
C LEU A 174 3.59 -12.73 -29.09
N LYS A 175 3.58 -12.55 -30.42
CA LYS A 175 3.92 -13.62 -31.36
C LYS A 175 5.41 -13.91 -31.22
N VAL A 176 5.76 -14.68 -30.19
CA VAL A 176 7.11 -15.11 -29.91
C VAL A 176 7.53 -16.11 -31.00
N PRO A 177 8.61 -15.86 -31.76
CA PRO A 177 9.10 -16.80 -32.76
C PRO A 177 9.34 -18.19 -32.12
N ARG A 178 8.99 -19.29 -32.80
CA ARG A 178 9.25 -20.64 -32.27
C ARG A 178 10.75 -20.97 -32.18
N ASN A 179 11.56 -20.32 -33.02
CA ASN A 179 13.01 -20.47 -33.03
C ASN A 179 13.66 -19.75 -31.84
N THR A 180 14.47 -20.48 -31.07
CA THR A 180 15.13 -20.04 -29.84
C THR A 180 16.12 -18.88 -30.03
N ASN A 181 16.77 -18.80 -31.19
CA ASN A 181 17.71 -17.70 -31.49
C ASN A 181 16.96 -16.40 -31.85
N LEU A 182 15.83 -16.50 -32.55
CA LEU A 182 14.98 -15.35 -32.86
C LEU A 182 14.23 -14.83 -31.62
N ARG A 183 13.94 -15.70 -30.65
CA ARG A 183 13.39 -15.32 -29.33
C ARG A 183 14.29 -14.36 -28.56
N ARG A 184 15.59 -14.67 -28.53
CA ARG A 184 16.57 -13.88 -27.78
C ARG A 184 16.68 -12.48 -28.37
N ASN A 185 16.74 -12.36 -29.70
CA ASN A 185 16.79 -11.06 -30.40
C ASN A 185 15.48 -10.28 -30.30
N PHE A 186 14.33 -10.95 -30.35
CA PHE A 186 13.02 -10.34 -30.15
C PHE A 186 12.89 -9.73 -28.74
N LEU A 187 13.28 -10.49 -27.70
CA LEU A 187 13.28 -10.00 -26.31
C LEU A 187 14.28 -8.86 -26.10
N LEU A 188 15.48 -8.96 -26.70
CA LEU A 188 16.49 -7.92 -26.58
C LEU A 188 16.03 -6.62 -27.27
N GLN A 189 15.48 -6.68 -28.48
CA GLN A 189 14.98 -5.49 -29.18
C GLN A 189 13.79 -4.86 -28.46
N HIS A 190 12.90 -5.66 -27.87
CA HIS A 190 11.75 -5.16 -27.12
C HIS A 190 12.18 -4.48 -25.81
N LEU A 191 13.17 -5.05 -25.11
CA LEU A 191 13.78 -4.43 -23.93
C LEU A 191 14.54 -3.15 -24.31
N LEU A 192 15.24 -3.14 -25.45
CA LEU A 192 15.97 -1.98 -25.95
C LEU A 192 15.02 -0.85 -26.39
N THR A 193 13.85 -1.15 -26.96
CA THR A 193 12.83 -0.13 -27.27
C THR A 193 12.17 0.46 -26.03
N LEU A 194 12.05 -0.32 -24.95
CA LEU A 194 11.59 0.17 -23.66
C LEU A 194 12.66 0.97 -22.90
N SER A 195 13.95 0.77 -23.22
CA SER A 195 15.08 1.42 -22.55
C SER A 195 15.74 2.55 -23.35
N SER A 196 15.34 2.79 -24.60
CA SER A 196 15.87 3.90 -25.40
C SER A 196 15.35 5.23 -24.84
N PRO A 197 16.21 6.10 -24.29
CA PRO A 197 15.78 7.43 -23.88
C PRO A 197 15.54 8.26 -25.14
N THR A 198 14.30 8.71 -25.35
CA THR A 198 14.03 9.82 -26.26
C THR A 198 14.59 11.09 -25.60
N PHE A 199 15.88 11.34 -25.78
CA PHE A 199 16.46 12.67 -25.64
C PHE A 199 16.18 13.46 -26.90
N GLU A 200 15.08 14.21 -26.89
CA GLU A 200 15.04 15.49 -27.56
C GLU A 200 14.82 16.55 -26.47
N ASN A 201 15.79 17.46 -26.34
CA ASN A 201 15.75 18.61 -25.46
C ASN A 201 14.75 19.66 -25.98
N SER A 202 13.48 19.30 -26.03
CA SER A 202 12.40 20.27 -25.98
C SER A 202 11.63 19.99 -24.70
N VAL A 203 11.59 20.96 -23.78
CA VAL A 203 10.69 20.92 -22.63
C VAL A 203 9.26 20.95 -23.19
N GLU A 204 8.74 19.77 -23.50
CA GLU A 204 7.35 19.58 -23.89
C GLU A 204 6.50 20.10 -22.71
N PRO A 205 5.50 20.97 -22.93
CA PRO A 205 4.79 21.61 -21.82
C PRO A 205 4.19 20.52 -20.93
N LEU A 206 4.56 20.47 -19.64
CA LEU A 206 4.10 19.48 -18.66
C LEU A 206 2.58 19.27 -18.65
N PHE A 207 1.82 20.29 -19.10
CA PHE A 207 0.36 20.28 -19.21
C PHE A 207 -0.18 19.73 -20.54
N SER A 208 0.61 19.72 -21.62
CA SER A 208 0.16 19.30 -22.96
C SER A 208 -0.08 17.79 -23.10
N ARG A 209 0.59 16.97 -22.28
CA ARG A 209 0.36 15.52 -22.20
C ARG A 209 -0.95 15.14 -21.50
N ILE A 210 -1.64 16.11 -20.91
CA ILE A 210 -2.91 15.92 -20.20
C ILE A 210 -4.08 16.27 -21.16
N SER A 211 -4.01 15.81 -22.41
CA SER A 211 -5.01 16.12 -23.45
C SER A 211 -6.27 15.25 -23.37
N GLN A 212 -6.28 14.24 -22.50
CA GLN A 212 -7.41 13.33 -22.25
C GLN A 212 -7.72 13.29 -20.75
N VAL A 213 -8.67 14.14 -20.37
CA VAL A 213 -9.09 14.33 -18.99
C VAL A 213 -10.58 14.10 -18.89
N THR A 214 -10.97 13.11 -18.10
CA THR A 214 -12.36 12.97 -17.68
C THR A 214 -12.58 13.69 -16.35
N SER A 215 -13.63 14.50 -16.27
CA SER A 215 -14.12 15.04 -15.00
C SER A 215 -14.60 13.90 -14.11
N TYR A 216 -14.06 13.79 -12.88
CA TYR A 216 -14.38 12.67 -12.00
C TYR A 216 -15.87 12.62 -11.60
N LYS A 217 -16.61 13.74 -11.72
CA LYS A 217 -18.05 13.83 -11.38
C LYS A 217 -18.92 12.77 -12.09
N GLU A 218 -18.43 12.17 -13.17
CA GLU A 218 -19.18 11.21 -13.98
C GLU A 218 -18.78 9.74 -13.75
N ALA A 219 -17.88 9.40 -12.82
CA ALA A 219 -17.36 8.03 -12.66
C ALA A 219 -18.15 7.18 -11.63
N TYR A 220 -18.84 6.17 -12.16
CA TYR A 220 -19.69 5.22 -11.42
C TYR A 220 -18.87 4.13 -10.70
N THR A 221 -18.29 4.37 -9.51
CA THR A 221 -17.88 3.31 -8.52
C THR A 221 -17.49 3.88 -7.14
N HIS A 222 -18.29 4.80 -6.59
CA HIS A 222 -17.99 5.39 -5.27
C HIS A 222 -18.05 4.35 -4.12
N SER A 223 -18.89 3.31 -4.23
CA SER A 223 -19.13 2.33 -3.15
C SER A 223 -17.88 1.55 -2.70
N MET A 224 -16.84 1.44 -3.54
CA MET A 224 -15.66 0.64 -3.19
C MET A 224 -14.79 1.32 -2.14
N PHE A 225 -14.64 2.65 -2.18
CA PHE A 225 -13.85 3.41 -1.18
C PHE A 225 -14.44 3.40 0.24
N PHE A 226 -15.68 2.92 0.40
CA PHE A 226 -16.33 2.80 1.71
C PHE A 226 -16.06 1.46 2.41
N THR A 227 -15.63 0.44 1.66
CA THR A 227 -15.60 -0.94 2.17
C THR A 227 -14.30 -1.68 1.89
N CYS A 228 -13.46 -1.17 0.98
CA CYS A 228 -12.21 -1.81 0.60
C CYS A 228 -11.05 -1.40 1.53
N GLY A 229 -10.16 -2.34 1.79
CA GLY A 229 -8.89 -2.07 2.49
C GLY A 229 -7.88 -1.37 1.58
N VAL A 230 -6.77 -0.90 2.15
CA VAL A 230 -5.80 -0.02 1.46
C VAL A 230 -5.28 -0.57 0.13
N GLU A 231 -4.96 -1.87 0.05
CA GLU A 231 -4.43 -2.47 -1.18
C GLU A 231 -5.46 -2.55 -2.32
N GLU A 232 -6.74 -2.73 -1.99
CA GLU A 232 -7.83 -2.68 -2.98
C GLU A 232 -8.10 -1.24 -3.40
N ALA A 233 -8.10 -0.30 -2.44
CA ALA A 233 -8.24 1.12 -2.72
C ALA A 233 -7.10 1.64 -3.61
N MET A 234 -5.89 1.08 -3.49
CA MET A 234 -4.72 1.46 -4.29
C MET A 234 -4.97 1.41 -5.80
N VAL A 235 -5.78 0.44 -6.26
CA VAL A 235 -6.16 0.28 -7.68
C VAL A 235 -6.91 1.51 -8.21
N HIS A 236 -7.63 2.20 -7.33
CA HIS A 236 -8.40 3.40 -7.67
C HIS A 236 -7.63 4.67 -7.34
N VAL A 237 -6.95 4.72 -6.20
CA VAL A 237 -6.17 5.87 -5.76
C VAL A 237 -5.06 6.22 -6.75
N LYS A 238 -4.46 5.23 -7.44
CA LYS A 238 -3.43 5.49 -8.47
C LYS A 238 -3.90 6.43 -9.61
N GLN A 239 -5.21 6.53 -9.86
CA GLN A 239 -5.76 7.43 -10.88
C GLN A 239 -5.61 8.92 -10.51
N PHE A 240 -5.35 9.23 -9.23
CA PHE A 240 -5.10 10.60 -8.78
C PHE A 240 -3.65 11.05 -9.00
N VAL A 241 -2.75 10.16 -9.46
CA VAL A 241 -1.40 10.56 -9.86
C VAL A 241 -1.50 11.33 -11.18
N ASN A 242 -0.94 12.55 -11.21
CA ASN A 242 -1.09 13.54 -12.29
C ASN A 242 -2.52 14.04 -12.49
N CYS A 243 -3.37 14.03 -11.46
CA CYS A 243 -4.66 14.71 -11.54
C CYS A 243 -4.49 16.23 -11.47
N ILE A 244 -5.43 16.96 -12.06
CA ILE A 244 -5.54 18.41 -11.95
C ILE A 244 -6.71 18.73 -11.03
N VAL A 245 -6.44 19.49 -9.98
CA VAL A 245 -7.48 20.05 -9.11
C VAL A 245 -7.67 21.51 -9.49
N GLN A 246 -8.90 21.88 -9.85
CA GLN A 246 -9.24 23.26 -10.20
C GLN A 246 -9.85 23.97 -8.98
N PHE A 247 -9.17 24.96 -8.44
CA PHE A 247 -9.73 25.93 -7.49
C PHE A 247 -10.12 27.23 -8.23
N ASP A 248 -10.82 28.13 -7.54
CA ASP A 248 -11.31 29.37 -8.16
C ASP A 248 -10.19 30.29 -8.64
N THR A 249 -9.07 30.34 -7.90
CA THR A 249 -7.96 31.27 -8.16
C THR A 249 -6.71 30.62 -8.76
N PHE A 250 -6.63 29.28 -8.77
CA PHE A 250 -5.48 28.54 -9.29
C PHE A 250 -5.85 27.10 -9.65
N SER A 251 -4.99 26.42 -10.39
CA SER A 251 -5.06 24.97 -10.56
C SER A 251 -3.82 24.29 -10.02
N LEU A 252 -3.97 23.03 -9.61
CA LEU A 252 -2.92 22.22 -9.00
C LEU A 252 -2.77 20.91 -9.77
N LEU A 253 -1.59 20.68 -10.36
CA LEU A 253 -1.17 19.38 -10.85
C LEU A 253 -0.57 18.57 -9.69
N VAL A 254 -1.24 17.49 -9.29
CA VAL A 254 -0.79 16.60 -8.22
C VAL A 254 0.18 15.57 -8.78
N THR A 255 1.44 15.61 -8.38
CA THR A 255 2.43 14.61 -8.81
C THR A 255 2.76 13.59 -7.72
N SER A 256 2.56 13.95 -6.45
CA SER A 256 2.81 13.07 -5.32
C SER A 256 1.80 13.28 -4.20
N PHE A 257 1.37 12.19 -3.57
CA PHE A 257 0.52 12.24 -2.38
C PHE A 257 0.78 11.07 -1.43
N ASP A 258 0.52 11.28 -0.15
CA ASP A 258 0.51 10.27 0.90
C ASP A 258 -0.92 9.81 1.19
N ILE A 259 -1.11 8.51 1.33
CA ILE A 259 -2.42 7.92 1.63
C ILE A 259 -2.60 7.77 3.15
N PHE A 260 -3.72 8.27 3.66
CA PHE A 260 -4.18 8.04 5.03
C PHE A 260 -5.55 7.38 5.02
N TYR A 261 -5.74 6.38 5.88
CA TYR A 261 -6.98 5.62 5.95
C TYR A 261 -7.71 5.82 7.28
N HIS A 262 -8.86 6.48 7.21
CA HIS A 262 -9.54 7.03 8.39
C HIS A 262 -10.65 6.14 8.96
N ASN A 263 -10.81 4.90 8.47
CA ASN A 263 -11.88 4.03 8.95
C ASN A 263 -11.57 3.43 10.33
N HIS A 264 -10.33 2.98 10.55
CA HIS A 264 -9.96 2.32 11.80
C HIS A 264 -8.52 2.62 12.23
N LYS A 265 -8.35 3.12 13.46
CA LYS A 265 -7.05 3.37 14.11
C LYS A 265 -6.06 2.19 14.16
N TYR A 266 -6.54 0.96 13.95
CA TYR A 266 -5.67 -0.22 13.93
C TYR A 266 -5.16 -0.54 12.53
N GLU A 267 -5.83 -0.02 11.49
CA GLU A 267 -5.40 -0.14 10.11
C GLU A 267 -4.42 0.96 9.73
N ASP A 268 -4.66 2.19 10.20
CA ASP A 268 -3.74 3.32 10.10
C ASP A 268 -3.74 4.16 11.38
N ASP A 269 -2.67 4.05 12.16
CA ASP A 269 -2.49 4.80 13.40
C ASP A 269 -1.88 6.19 13.19
N CYS A 270 -1.63 6.56 11.93
CA CYS A 270 -1.24 7.90 11.49
C CYS A 270 -2.45 8.77 11.11
N ALA A 271 -3.59 8.16 10.77
CA ALA A 271 -4.81 8.87 10.39
C ALA A 271 -5.61 9.31 11.62
N GLN A 272 -6.03 10.57 11.65
CA GLN A 272 -7.02 11.06 12.63
C GLN A 272 -8.43 10.65 12.20
N SER A 273 -9.44 10.71 13.07
CA SER A 273 -10.82 10.51 12.61
C SER A 273 -11.23 11.62 11.63
N LEU A 274 -11.95 11.26 10.57
CA LEU A 274 -12.63 12.26 9.73
C LEU A 274 -13.96 12.65 10.36
N ASP A 275 -14.27 13.94 10.35
CA ASP A 275 -15.58 14.44 10.80
C ASP A 275 -16.73 13.94 9.90
N ARG A 276 -16.42 13.66 8.63
CA ARG A 276 -17.36 13.13 7.65
C ARG A 276 -16.67 12.29 6.59
N ILE A 277 -17.40 11.32 6.06
CA ILE A 277 -16.98 10.49 4.92
C ILE A 277 -17.36 11.22 3.63
N PHE A 278 -16.42 11.33 2.69
CA PHE A 278 -16.63 12.08 1.45
C PHE A 278 -17.16 11.17 0.35
N GLN A 279 -18.39 11.41 -0.10
CA GLN A 279 -19.04 10.55 -1.10
C GLN A 279 -18.50 10.74 -2.52
N ALA A 280 -17.97 11.92 -2.83
CA ALA A 280 -17.29 12.24 -4.07
C ALA A 280 -15.89 12.80 -3.75
N PRO A 281 -14.89 12.59 -4.63
CA PRO A 281 -13.58 13.18 -4.45
C PRO A 281 -13.65 14.68 -4.25
N THR A 282 -13.09 15.13 -3.14
CA THR A 282 -13.15 16.52 -2.72
C THR A 282 -11.76 16.96 -2.32
N ALA A 283 -11.18 17.90 -3.05
CA ALA A 283 -9.95 18.55 -2.66
C ALA A 283 -10.26 19.64 -1.63
N LYS A 284 -9.48 19.71 -0.56
CA LYS A 284 -9.62 20.72 0.49
C LYS A 284 -8.25 21.29 0.84
N ILE A 285 -8.19 22.62 0.87
CA ILE A 285 -7.11 23.36 1.51
C ILE A 285 -7.57 23.59 2.95
N SER A 286 -6.83 23.06 3.90
CA SER A 286 -7.19 23.15 5.31
C SER A 286 -6.05 23.72 6.13
N ARG A 287 -6.39 24.55 7.11
CA ARG A 287 -5.43 24.99 8.11
C ARG A 287 -5.18 23.86 9.09
N LYS A 288 -3.92 23.53 9.30
CA LYS A 288 -3.48 22.66 10.38
C LYS A 288 -2.77 23.47 11.44
N THR A 289 -3.06 23.13 12.69
CA THR A 289 -2.34 23.60 13.87
C THR A 289 -1.59 22.42 14.44
N ASN A 290 -0.28 22.37 14.24
CA ASN A 290 0.58 21.42 14.92
C ASN A 290 1.72 22.19 15.59
N THR A 291 2.03 21.89 16.85
CA THR A 291 3.15 22.52 17.59
C THR A 291 3.13 24.06 17.56
N ASN A 292 1.97 24.69 17.78
CA ASN A 292 1.77 26.16 17.76
C ASN A 292 2.09 26.86 16.43
N LYS A 293 2.41 26.13 15.36
CA LYS A 293 2.59 26.68 14.02
C LYS A 293 1.36 26.40 13.18
N LYS A 294 0.83 27.46 12.57
CA LYS A 294 -0.26 27.37 11.59
C LYS A 294 0.36 27.18 10.22
N PHE A 295 -0.06 26.14 9.51
CA PHE A 295 0.28 25.93 8.11
C PHE A 295 -0.93 25.39 7.37
N MET A 296 -0.89 25.45 6.04
CA MET A 296 -1.95 24.94 5.18
C MET A 296 -1.51 23.60 4.59
N GLU A 297 -2.44 22.67 4.48
CA GLU A 297 -2.25 21.41 3.75
C GLU A 297 -3.34 21.28 2.68
N ILE A 298 -3.02 20.58 1.60
CA ILE A 298 -3.97 20.25 0.54
C ILE A 298 -4.15 18.74 0.52
N SER A 299 -5.38 18.29 0.63
CA SER A 299 -5.70 16.87 0.56
C SER A 299 -6.88 16.61 -0.38
N VAL A 300 -6.86 15.47 -1.07
CA VAL A 300 -8.03 14.96 -1.80
C VAL A 300 -8.69 13.86 -0.96
N PHE A 301 -9.93 14.08 -0.54
CA PHE A 301 -10.70 13.12 0.24
C PHE A 301 -11.61 12.29 -0.66
N VAL A 302 -11.60 10.97 -0.49
CA VAL A 302 -12.49 10.04 -1.20
C VAL A 302 -12.85 8.85 -0.31
N GLY A 303 -14.13 8.72 0.05
CA GLY A 303 -14.60 7.75 1.03
C GLY A 303 -13.91 7.94 2.39
N HIS A 304 -13.24 6.89 2.88
CA HIS A 304 -12.44 6.91 4.11
C HIS A 304 -10.96 7.28 3.88
N TYR A 305 -10.59 7.69 2.67
CA TYR A 305 -9.20 7.97 2.32
C TYR A 305 -8.95 9.47 2.23
N GLU A 306 -7.81 9.90 2.78
CA GLU A 306 -7.20 11.19 2.54
C GLU A 306 -5.95 10.97 1.71
N LEU A 307 -5.86 11.66 0.56
CA LEU A 307 -4.67 11.73 -0.27
C LEU A 307 -4.02 13.08 0.01
N LEU A 308 -3.14 13.12 1.00
CA LEU A 308 -2.40 14.33 1.38
C LEU A 308 -1.41 14.67 0.27
N VAL A 309 -1.60 15.79 -0.40
CA VAL A 309 -0.73 16.20 -1.50
C VAL A 309 0.62 16.64 -0.94
N VAL A 310 1.69 15.97 -1.37
CA VAL A 310 3.06 16.22 -0.91
C VAL A 310 4.01 16.65 -2.03
N GLY A 311 3.53 16.74 -3.27
CA GLY A 311 4.30 17.27 -4.38
C GLY A 311 3.43 17.58 -5.59
N GLY A 312 3.78 18.63 -6.32
CA GLY A 312 2.98 19.10 -7.44
C GLY A 312 3.44 20.42 -8.01
N TYR A 313 2.62 20.96 -8.90
CA TYR A 313 2.81 22.25 -9.55
C TYR A 313 1.51 23.06 -9.44
N PHE A 314 1.60 24.27 -8.92
CA PHE A 314 0.52 25.24 -9.01
C PHE A 314 0.61 25.99 -10.33
N ASN A 315 -0.54 26.25 -10.95
CA ASN A 315 -0.67 27.25 -12.00
C ASN A 315 -1.50 28.42 -11.42
N ILE A 316 -0.80 29.51 -11.11
CA ILE A 316 -1.39 30.73 -10.54
C ILE A 316 -1.21 31.84 -11.56
N HIS A 317 -2.30 32.27 -12.19
CA HIS A 317 -2.30 33.32 -13.22
C HIS A 317 -1.30 33.05 -14.37
N GLY A 318 -1.16 31.77 -14.78
CA GLY A 318 -0.22 31.36 -15.83
C GLY A 318 1.19 31.04 -15.34
N SER A 319 1.54 31.37 -14.09
CA SER A 319 2.83 31.04 -13.50
C SER A 319 2.83 29.63 -12.90
N ILE A 320 3.81 28.82 -13.28
CA ILE A 320 3.99 27.44 -12.79
C ILE A 320 4.92 27.45 -11.58
N LEU A 321 4.38 27.13 -10.40
CA LEU A 321 5.14 27.10 -9.14
C LEU A 321 5.22 25.67 -8.61
N PRO A 322 6.40 25.04 -8.61
CA PRO A 322 6.58 23.70 -8.05
C PRO A 322 6.55 23.76 -6.50
N PHE A 323 6.16 22.65 -5.85
CA PHE A 323 6.35 22.47 -4.41
C PHE A 323 6.63 21.00 -4.03
N LEU A 324 7.28 20.80 -2.88
CA LEU A 324 7.48 19.52 -2.22
C LEU A 324 7.22 19.65 -0.71
N GLY A 325 6.67 18.58 -0.13
CA GLY A 325 6.26 18.51 1.27
C GLY A 325 4.77 18.75 1.46
N SER A 326 4.25 18.37 2.64
CA SER A 326 2.82 18.51 2.95
C SER A 326 2.39 19.94 3.30
N SER A 327 3.34 20.77 3.76
CA SER A 327 3.06 22.12 4.24
C SER A 327 3.16 23.15 3.12
N MET A 328 2.07 23.88 2.91
CA MET A 328 1.96 24.96 1.93
C MET A 328 2.26 26.33 2.56
N GLY A 329 3.00 26.39 3.67
CA GLY A 329 3.23 27.64 4.42
C GLY A 329 3.93 28.75 3.63
N LYS A 330 4.58 28.42 2.50
CA LYS A 330 5.20 29.40 1.58
C LYS A 330 4.18 30.07 0.64
N PHE A 331 2.96 29.55 0.58
CA PHE A 331 1.88 30.05 -0.27
C PHE A 331 0.79 30.68 0.58
N ASN A 332 0.32 31.87 0.17
CA ASN A 332 -0.74 32.59 0.86
C ASN A 332 -2.12 32.10 0.41
N PHE A 333 -2.41 30.81 0.63
CA PHE A 333 -3.72 30.24 0.32
C PHE A 333 -4.71 30.44 1.48
N GLN A 334 -5.97 30.72 1.13
CA GLN A 334 -7.09 30.64 2.05
C GLN A 334 -7.62 29.20 2.08
N GLU A 335 -8.42 28.87 3.11
CA GLU A 335 -9.14 27.60 3.10
C GLU A 335 -10.11 27.58 1.93
N ALA A 336 -10.09 26.50 1.17
CA ALA A 336 -10.90 26.35 -0.04
C ALA A 336 -11.26 24.89 -0.22
N ILE A 337 -12.35 24.65 -0.95
CA ILE A 337 -12.82 23.31 -1.29
C ILE A 337 -13.09 23.27 -2.78
N SER A 338 -12.66 22.22 -3.45
CA SER A 338 -13.00 21.95 -4.84
C SER A 338 -13.49 20.52 -5.02
N THR A 339 -14.54 20.37 -5.83
CA THR A 339 -15.02 19.07 -6.33
C THR A 339 -14.67 18.88 -7.81
N THR A 340 -13.95 19.82 -8.41
CA THR A 340 -13.54 19.79 -9.80
C THR A 340 -12.15 19.19 -9.87
N ILE A 341 -12.13 17.86 -9.96
CA ILE A 341 -10.92 17.05 -10.08
C ILE A 341 -10.94 16.34 -11.42
N HIS A 342 -9.90 16.61 -12.17
CA HIS A 342 -9.61 16.14 -13.51
C HIS A 342 -8.61 15.01 -13.40
N ILE A 343 -9.03 13.77 -13.70
CA ILE A 343 -8.13 12.62 -13.66
C ILE A 343 -7.71 12.21 -15.08
N PRO A 344 -6.49 11.67 -15.26
CA PRO A 344 -6.09 11.07 -16.52
C PRO A 344 -6.99 9.87 -16.86
N ASP A 345 -7.36 9.71 -18.13
CA ASP A 345 -8.18 8.58 -18.59
C ASP A 345 -7.47 7.23 -18.41
N LEU A 346 -6.14 7.23 -18.56
CA LEU A 346 -5.24 6.13 -18.27
C LEU A 346 -4.40 6.47 -17.04
N SER A 347 -4.34 5.54 -16.08
CA SER A 347 -3.53 5.72 -14.87
C SER A 347 -2.08 6.00 -15.25
N SER A 348 -1.53 7.11 -14.76
CA SER A 348 -0.12 7.42 -14.93
C SER A 348 0.75 6.36 -14.24
N PRO A 349 1.92 6.01 -14.80
CA PRO A 349 2.91 5.20 -14.10
C PRO A 349 3.36 5.88 -12.81
N PHE A 350 3.56 5.09 -11.75
CA PHE A 350 3.87 5.60 -10.42
C PHE A 350 4.87 4.73 -9.67
N VAL A 351 5.53 5.33 -8.68
CA VAL A 351 6.44 4.67 -7.74
C VAL A 351 5.86 4.79 -6.33
N ARG A 352 5.93 3.70 -5.56
CA ARG A 352 5.48 3.69 -4.15
C ARG A 352 6.69 3.90 -3.22
N THR A 353 6.56 4.78 -2.24
CA THR A 353 7.54 4.96 -1.16
C THR A 353 6.87 5.10 0.20
N SER A 354 7.66 5.17 1.27
CA SER A 354 7.15 5.43 2.62
C SER A 354 6.64 6.87 2.76
N ARG A 355 5.55 7.04 3.51
CA ARG A 355 4.92 8.35 3.75
C ARG A 355 5.84 9.36 4.42
N LEU A 356 5.55 10.64 4.20
CA LEU A 356 6.13 11.76 4.93
C LEU A 356 5.40 11.90 6.27
N LEU A 357 5.97 11.30 7.33
CA LEU A 357 5.42 11.39 8.67
C LEU A 357 6.21 12.34 9.56
N ASN A 358 5.53 12.93 10.54
CA ASN A 358 6.21 13.63 11.65
C ASN A 358 6.48 12.68 12.83
N GLN A 359 5.78 11.55 12.89
CA GLN A 359 5.93 10.52 13.93
C GLN A 359 6.20 9.17 13.28
N TYR A 360 7.45 8.72 13.35
CA TYR A 360 7.89 7.49 12.69
C TYR A 360 7.66 6.23 13.54
N VAL A 361 7.46 6.36 14.86
CA VAL A 361 7.07 5.25 15.76
C VAL A 361 5.56 5.02 15.68
N LYS A 362 5.12 4.62 14.50
CA LYS A 362 3.74 4.28 14.15
C LYS A 362 3.75 2.95 13.41
N ARG A 363 2.74 2.12 13.61
CA ARG A 363 2.69 0.75 13.05
C ARG A 363 2.82 0.72 11.53
N LYS A 364 2.38 1.79 10.88
CA LYS A 364 2.28 1.92 9.42
C LYS A 364 3.22 2.97 8.84
N SER A 365 4.31 3.28 9.54
CA SER A 365 5.30 4.27 9.07
C SER A 365 6.16 3.77 7.91
N HIS A 366 6.38 2.45 7.80
CA HIS A 366 7.18 1.81 6.76
C HIS A 366 6.38 1.34 5.55
N GLU A 367 5.05 1.43 5.61
CA GLU A 367 4.22 1.01 4.49
C GLU A 367 4.43 1.94 3.30
N LEU A 368 4.47 1.37 2.10
CA LEU A 368 4.69 2.09 0.86
C LEU A 368 3.39 2.75 0.37
N TRP A 369 2.93 3.74 1.14
CA TRP A 369 1.65 4.45 0.96
C TRP A 369 1.82 5.87 0.44
N SER A 370 3.03 6.28 0.09
CA SER A 370 3.27 7.47 -0.74
C SER A 370 3.31 7.06 -2.21
N LEU A 371 2.59 7.77 -3.07
CA LEU A 371 2.59 7.55 -4.52
C LEU A 371 3.20 8.77 -5.20
N HIS A 372 4.12 8.51 -6.12
CA HIS A 372 4.78 9.53 -6.92
C HIS A 372 4.63 9.22 -8.40
N CYS A 373 4.34 10.23 -9.21
CA CYS A 373 4.49 10.16 -10.65
C CYS A 373 5.89 9.66 -11.00
N GLN A 374 5.98 8.58 -11.79
CA GLN A 374 7.27 7.94 -12.08
C GLN A 374 8.25 8.89 -12.76
N TYR A 375 7.77 9.76 -13.64
CA TYR A 375 8.60 10.77 -14.29
C TYR A 375 9.23 11.74 -13.28
N ALA A 376 8.43 12.30 -12.39
CA ALA A 376 8.89 13.19 -11.32
C ALA A 376 9.88 12.47 -10.38
N TYR A 377 9.55 11.23 -9.98
CA TYR A 377 10.40 10.40 -9.14
C TYR A 377 11.79 10.18 -9.76
N ASN A 378 11.84 9.78 -11.04
CA ASN A 378 13.09 9.52 -11.76
C ASN A 378 13.95 10.78 -11.94
N LYS A 379 13.35 11.97 -11.84
CA LYS A 379 14.06 13.27 -11.85
C LYS A 379 14.45 13.75 -10.45
N GLY A 380 14.18 12.96 -9.40
CA GLY A 380 14.43 13.35 -8.02
C GLY A 380 13.44 14.38 -7.46
N PHE A 381 12.29 14.58 -8.12
CA PHE A 381 11.23 15.49 -7.67
C PHE A 381 10.17 14.74 -6.85
N TYR A 382 10.52 14.43 -5.60
CA TYR A 382 9.62 13.88 -4.61
C TYR A 382 10.11 14.23 -3.19
N PRO A 383 9.26 14.17 -2.15
CA PRO A 383 9.69 14.45 -0.79
C PRO A 383 10.74 13.43 -0.30
N ILE A 384 11.58 13.90 0.62
CA ILE A 384 12.63 13.09 1.24
C ILE A 384 12.02 12.51 2.51
N SER A 385 11.90 11.19 2.58
CA SER A 385 11.46 10.50 3.80
C SER A 385 12.63 10.35 4.78
N ALA A 386 12.43 10.70 6.05
CA ALA A 386 13.51 10.66 7.04
C ALA A 386 14.00 9.23 7.34
N ILE A 387 13.17 8.21 7.13
CA ILE A 387 13.53 6.78 7.29
C ILE A 387 14.11 6.16 6.01
N SER A 388 14.16 6.92 4.91
CA SER A 388 14.68 6.46 3.61
C SER A 388 15.54 7.54 2.96
N PHE A 389 16.22 8.34 3.78
CA PHE A 389 17.02 9.49 3.37
C PHE A 389 18.10 9.09 2.35
N THR A 390 18.77 7.97 2.64
CA THR A 390 19.85 7.39 1.83
C THR A 390 19.41 6.96 0.42
N ASN A 391 18.12 6.62 0.26
CA ASN A 391 17.57 6.16 -1.01
C ASN A 391 17.04 7.32 -1.87
N HIS A 392 17.07 8.56 -1.37
CA HIS A 392 16.61 9.70 -2.16
C HIS A 392 17.62 10.03 -3.25
N TYR A 393 17.16 10.36 -4.47
CA TYR A 393 18.02 10.64 -5.63
C TYR A 393 19.13 11.67 -5.32
N SER A 394 18.81 12.70 -4.52
CA SER A 394 19.78 13.73 -4.10
C SER A 394 20.86 13.25 -3.12
N GLN A 395 20.74 12.04 -2.55
CA GLN A 395 21.66 11.47 -1.56
C GLN A 395 22.47 10.28 -2.08
N VAL A 396 22.01 9.57 -3.12
CA VAL A 396 22.64 8.33 -3.61
C VAL A 396 24.14 8.49 -3.91
N HIS A 397 24.55 9.67 -4.38
CA HIS A 397 25.94 9.96 -4.75
C HIS A 397 26.72 10.77 -3.70
N LYS A 398 26.11 11.06 -2.54
CA LYS A 398 26.77 11.83 -1.48
C LYS A 398 27.55 10.90 -0.55
N CYS A 399 28.68 11.40 -0.04
CA CYS A 399 29.39 10.73 1.03
C CYS A 399 28.49 10.59 2.26
N SER A 400 28.56 9.42 2.90
CA SER A 400 27.85 9.17 4.15
C SER A 400 28.24 10.19 5.22
N ASN A 401 27.24 10.71 5.91
CA ASN A 401 27.41 11.69 6.98
C ASN A 401 26.46 11.34 8.15
N SER A 402 26.48 12.13 9.22
CA SER A 402 25.65 11.88 10.40
C SER A 402 24.16 11.78 10.08
N GLN A 403 23.65 12.43 9.04
CA GLN A 403 22.25 12.33 8.65
C GLN A 403 21.90 10.98 8.00
N HIS A 404 22.83 10.41 7.23
CA HIS A 404 22.67 9.05 6.72
C HIS A 404 22.59 8.05 7.86
N PHE A 405 23.47 8.19 8.86
CA PHE A 405 23.45 7.37 10.07
C PHE A 405 22.15 7.54 10.85
N LEU A 406 21.77 8.78 11.19
CA LEU A 406 20.55 9.08 11.93
C LEU A 406 19.28 8.60 11.22
N SER A 407 19.24 8.67 9.89
CA SER A 407 18.14 8.10 9.09
C SER A 407 18.04 6.59 9.25
N GLN A 408 19.16 5.86 9.22
CA GLN A 408 19.16 4.41 9.43
C GLN A 408 18.79 4.03 10.87
N VAL A 409 19.25 4.80 11.87
CA VAL A 409 18.79 4.66 13.26
C VAL A 409 17.27 4.86 13.33
N LEU A 410 16.76 5.94 12.75
CA LEU A 410 15.33 6.24 12.75
C LEU A 410 14.52 5.12 12.08
N ARG A 411 15.01 4.58 10.96
CA ARG A 411 14.41 3.43 10.27
C ARG A 411 14.38 2.19 11.16
N LEU A 412 15.49 1.90 11.83
CA LEU A 412 15.63 0.75 12.73
C LEU A 412 14.65 0.85 13.91
N ILE A 413 14.58 1.99 14.59
CA ILE A 413 13.70 2.16 15.77
C ILE A 413 12.21 2.22 15.43
N SER A 414 11.89 2.63 14.21
CA SER A 414 10.49 2.68 13.73
C SER A 414 10.03 1.37 13.11
N SER A 415 10.96 0.44 12.84
CA SER A 415 10.66 -0.82 12.17
C SER A 415 9.76 -1.70 13.05
N THR A 416 8.79 -2.36 12.42
CA THR A 416 8.00 -3.42 13.05
C THR A 416 8.65 -4.79 12.92
N MET A 417 9.81 -4.87 12.26
CA MET A 417 10.58 -6.10 12.10
C MET A 417 11.54 -6.32 13.27
N VAL A 418 11.91 -7.58 13.48
CA VAL A 418 12.97 -7.96 14.43
C VAL A 418 14.28 -7.35 13.96
N ILE A 419 14.94 -6.60 14.84
CA ILE A 419 16.27 -6.05 14.62
C ILE A 419 17.27 -7.18 14.76
N LYS A 420 18.03 -7.45 13.68
CA LYS A 420 19.04 -8.53 13.66
C LYS A 420 20.44 -7.97 13.95
N PRO A 421 21.35 -8.78 14.53
CA PRO A 421 22.75 -8.38 14.71
C PRO A 421 23.40 -7.81 13.44
N ALA A 422 23.17 -8.43 12.28
CA ALA A 422 23.73 -7.97 10.99
C ALA A 422 23.29 -6.55 10.58
N GLU A 423 22.09 -6.11 10.98
CA GLU A 423 21.64 -4.73 10.73
C GLU A 423 22.39 -3.73 11.60
N LEU A 424 22.71 -4.12 12.84
CA LEU A 424 23.54 -3.33 13.75
C LEU A 424 24.99 -3.29 13.29
N ASP A 425 25.54 -4.40 12.77
CA ASP A 425 26.89 -4.42 12.19
C ASP A 425 27.00 -3.48 10.99
N SER A 426 25.96 -3.47 10.14
CA SER A 426 25.86 -2.54 9.00
C SER A 426 25.79 -1.08 9.47
N LEU A 427 25.04 -0.81 10.53
CA LEU A 427 24.93 0.52 11.13
C LEU A 427 26.23 0.96 11.82
N TRP A 428 26.93 0.03 12.46
CA TRP A 428 28.25 0.25 13.06
C TRP A 428 29.29 0.60 11.99
N ALA A 429 29.34 -0.17 10.89
CA ALA A 429 30.22 0.13 9.76
C ALA A 429 29.94 1.52 9.15
N LEU A 430 28.69 1.98 9.16
CA LEU A 430 28.33 3.33 8.75
C LEU A 430 28.86 4.39 9.73
N LEU A 431 28.77 4.15 11.04
CA LEU A 431 29.31 5.04 12.07
C LEU A 431 30.82 5.22 11.95
N LEU A 432 31.57 4.12 11.75
CA LEU A 432 33.03 4.15 11.62
C LEU A 432 33.53 5.09 10.50
N ARG A 433 32.70 5.33 9.48
CA ARG A 433 33.03 6.21 8.34
C ARG A 433 32.76 7.69 8.63
N LEU A 434 32.11 8.01 9.75
CA LEU A 434 31.75 9.39 10.07
C LEU A 434 32.95 10.16 10.65
N PRO A 435 33.19 11.42 10.23
CA PRO A 435 34.21 12.26 10.86
C PRO A 435 33.98 12.47 12.36
N SER A 436 32.73 12.43 12.82
CA SER A 436 32.37 12.54 14.23
C SER A 436 32.85 11.33 15.05
N TYR A 437 32.91 10.14 14.45
CA TYR A 437 33.41 8.95 15.14
C TYR A 437 34.88 9.11 15.52
N LYS A 438 35.72 9.60 14.60
CA LYS A 438 37.13 9.87 14.89
C LYS A 438 37.30 10.78 16.11
N LYS A 439 36.53 11.87 16.18
CA LYS A 439 36.53 12.79 17.32
C LYS A 439 36.06 12.13 18.62
N MET A 440 35.06 11.26 18.55
CA MET A 440 34.53 10.55 19.73
C MET A 440 35.53 9.58 20.34
N VAL A 441 36.44 9.02 19.55
CA VAL A 441 37.41 8.01 20.03
C VAL A 441 38.82 8.55 20.22
N GLU A 442 39.06 9.84 19.93
CA GLU A 442 40.37 10.49 20.09
C GLU A 442 40.91 10.42 21.53
N THR A 443 40.03 10.38 22.52
CA THR A 443 40.38 10.27 23.95
C THR A 443 40.23 8.85 24.51
N ALA A 444 39.86 7.88 23.69
CA ALA A 444 39.67 6.50 24.12
C ALA A 444 41.01 5.78 24.32
N SER A 445 41.17 5.09 25.45
CA SER A 445 42.35 4.24 25.71
C SER A 445 42.40 3.03 24.77
N THR A 446 41.24 2.55 24.34
CA THR A 446 41.07 1.45 23.39
C THR A 446 40.04 1.83 22.35
N ILE A 447 40.29 1.53 21.07
CA ILE A 447 39.35 1.81 19.98
C ILE A 447 38.11 0.91 20.16
N PRO A 448 36.91 1.48 20.37
CA PRO A 448 35.69 0.70 20.46
C PRO A 448 35.43 -0.09 19.19
N THR A 449 34.98 -1.34 19.33
CA THR A 449 34.70 -2.25 18.21
C THR A 449 33.20 -2.46 17.95
N ASN A 450 32.35 -1.97 18.84
CA ASN A 450 30.89 -2.10 18.78
C ASN A 450 30.19 -0.97 19.57
N PHE A 451 28.85 -0.90 19.52
CA PHE A 451 28.08 0.15 20.21
C PHE A 451 28.18 0.04 21.73
N VAL A 452 28.35 -1.16 22.29
CA VAL A 452 28.45 -1.38 23.75
C VAL A 452 29.72 -0.75 24.31
N GLU A 453 30.87 -1.01 23.70
CA GLU A 453 32.16 -0.42 24.07
C GLU A 453 32.16 1.10 23.89
N LEU A 454 31.60 1.59 22.77
CA LEU A 454 31.54 3.04 22.51
C LEU A 454 30.64 3.74 23.53
N SER A 455 29.49 3.15 23.85
CA SER A 455 28.59 3.65 24.89
C SER A 455 29.27 3.70 26.26
N ALA A 456 30.03 2.67 26.64
CA ALA A 456 30.77 2.67 27.90
C ALA A 456 31.82 3.80 27.94
N HIS A 457 32.54 4.02 26.83
CA HIS A 457 33.49 5.11 26.70
C HIS A 457 32.81 6.49 26.85
N LEU A 458 31.70 6.73 26.17
CA LEU A 458 30.98 8.01 26.23
C LEU A 458 30.38 8.28 27.62
N ASN A 459 29.92 7.25 28.33
CA ASN A 459 29.50 7.36 29.73
C ASN A 459 30.64 7.85 30.64
N ASN A 460 31.87 7.34 30.44
CA ASN A 460 33.02 7.78 31.23
C ASN A 460 33.40 9.25 30.97
N LEU A 461 33.01 9.79 29.81
CA LEU A 461 33.19 11.20 29.46
C LEU A 461 32.02 12.09 29.90
N ASN A 462 30.94 11.52 30.45
CA ASN A 462 29.67 12.21 30.71
C ASN A 462 29.13 12.93 29.45
N ASP A 463 29.18 12.28 28.27
CA ASP A 463 28.64 12.86 27.03
C ASP A 463 27.11 12.80 26.99
N ASP A 464 26.48 13.88 27.45
CA ASP A 464 25.02 14.06 27.42
C ASP A 464 24.50 14.60 26.07
N SER A 465 25.31 14.59 25.02
CA SER A 465 24.87 15.05 23.70
C SER A 465 23.73 14.16 23.16
N SER A 466 22.89 14.74 22.29
CA SER A 466 21.82 13.98 21.62
C SER A 466 22.38 12.80 20.81
N PHE A 467 23.60 12.92 20.30
CA PHE A 467 24.26 11.84 19.56
C PHE A 467 24.76 10.74 20.51
N GLY A 468 25.37 11.10 21.65
CA GLY A 468 25.73 10.15 22.70
C GLY A 468 24.54 9.35 23.21
N SER A 469 23.42 10.05 23.49
CA SER A 469 22.13 9.43 23.85
C SER A 469 21.66 8.37 22.85
N ILE A 470 21.83 8.61 21.54
CA ILE A 470 21.48 7.65 20.50
C ILE A 470 22.40 6.42 20.53
N LEU A 471 23.70 6.61 20.78
CA LEU A 471 24.65 5.51 20.88
C LEU A 471 24.38 4.63 22.10
N HIS A 472 23.93 5.20 23.22
CA HIS A 472 23.46 4.43 24.38
C HIS A 472 22.22 3.58 24.05
N VAL A 473 21.28 4.12 23.27
CA VAL A 473 20.12 3.36 22.78
C VAL A 473 20.57 2.20 21.90
N LEU A 474 21.50 2.42 20.97
CA LEU A 474 22.01 1.36 20.09
C LEU A 474 22.80 0.29 20.84
N SER A 475 23.53 0.66 21.89
CA SER A 475 24.20 -0.29 22.80
C SER A 475 23.22 -1.24 23.49
N ALA A 476 22.12 -0.69 24.01
CA ALA A 476 21.05 -1.48 24.64
C ALA A 476 20.36 -2.42 23.63
N VAL A 477 20.09 -1.94 22.41
CA VAL A 477 19.55 -2.75 21.32
C VAL A 477 20.52 -3.86 20.93
N GLN A 478 21.82 -3.57 20.79
CA GLN A 478 22.83 -4.56 20.41
C GLN A 478 22.97 -5.67 21.45
N SER A 479 22.94 -5.33 22.74
CA SER A 479 23.03 -6.29 23.84
C SER A 479 21.83 -7.23 23.94
N LYS A 480 20.73 -6.92 23.24
CA LYS A 480 19.47 -7.68 23.28
C LYS A 480 19.04 -8.22 21.91
N ALA A 481 19.80 -7.96 20.85
CA ALA A 481 19.48 -8.46 19.52
C ALA A 481 19.60 -10.01 19.47
N PRO A 482 18.68 -10.73 18.80
CA PRO A 482 17.55 -10.21 18.03
C PRO A 482 16.39 -9.71 18.90
N CYS A 483 15.88 -8.51 18.63
CA CYS A 483 14.78 -7.91 19.41
C CYS A 483 13.86 -7.00 18.60
N PHE A 484 12.66 -6.74 19.10
CA PHE A 484 11.85 -5.61 18.61
C PHE A 484 12.20 -4.35 19.38
N PHE A 485 12.32 -3.20 18.73
CA PHE A 485 12.65 -1.96 19.43
C PHE A 485 11.66 -1.64 20.56
N LEU A 486 10.37 -1.84 20.29
CA LEU A 486 9.28 -1.63 21.26
C LEU A 486 9.24 -2.68 22.40
N SER A 487 10.04 -3.74 22.34
CA SER A 487 10.22 -4.66 23.48
C SER A 487 11.23 -4.13 24.51
N LEU A 488 12.09 -3.20 24.10
CA LEU A 488 13.12 -2.60 24.96
C LEU A 488 12.67 -1.23 25.51
N TYR A 489 11.86 -0.50 24.75
CA TYR A 489 11.41 0.84 25.09
C TYR A 489 9.89 0.94 24.97
N SER A 490 9.27 1.60 25.95
CA SER A 490 7.85 1.95 25.85
C SER A 490 7.59 2.83 24.61
N GLU A 491 6.37 2.77 24.07
CA GLU A 491 5.98 3.55 22.89
C GLU A 491 6.24 5.07 23.10
N SER A 492 6.00 5.57 24.31
CA SER A 492 6.28 6.97 24.67
C SER A 492 7.78 7.29 24.56
N LYS A 493 8.64 6.45 25.14
CA LYS A 493 10.10 6.66 25.09
C LYS A 493 10.65 6.52 23.67
N ALA A 494 10.14 5.55 22.91
CA ALA A 494 10.51 5.39 21.50
C ALA A 494 10.16 6.64 20.67
N LYS A 495 8.98 7.24 20.90
CA LYS A 495 8.59 8.50 20.25
C LYS A 495 9.50 9.66 20.63
N GLU A 496 9.89 9.76 21.90
CA GLU A 496 10.84 10.77 22.38
C GLU A 496 12.20 10.63 21.69
N ILE A 497 12.74 9.42 21.60
CA ILE A 497 14.02 9.12 20.91
C ILE A 497 13.91 9.50 19.43
N ALA A 498 12.85 9.07 18.75
CA ALA A 498 12.63 9.41 17.34
C ALA A 498 12.49 10.91 17.11
N LEU A 499 11.79 11.62 18.02
CA LEU A 499 11.67 13.08 17.97
C LEU A 499 13.03 13.74 18.15
N GLY A 500 13.86 13.28 19.09
CA GLY A 500 15.22 13.76 19.32
C GLY A 500 16.10 13.62 18.08
N ILE A 501 16.02 12.49 17.36
CA ILE A 501 16.71 12.30 16.08
C ILE A 501 16.25 13.34 15.05
N MET A 502 14.94 13.56 14.93
CA MET A 502 14.38 14.51 13.96
C MET A 502 14.76 15.97 14.27
N THR A 503 14.71 16.37 15.54
CA THR A 503 15.02 17.74 15.97
C THR A 503 16.53 18.00 16.08
N GLY A 504 17.35 16.96 16.24
CA GLY A 504 18.82 17.00 16.25
C GLY A 504 19.50 17.35 14.92
N GLY A 505 18.76 17.91 13.97
CA GLY A 505 19.29 18.45 12.70
C GLY A 505 18.84 17.71 11.44
N LEU A 506 18.32 16.48 11.54
CA LEU A 506 17.86 15.72 10.37
C LEU A 506 16.73 16.45 9.63
N LYS A 507 15.73 16.97 10.37
CA LYS A 507 14.61 17.71 9.78
C LYS A 507 15.07 18.96 9.03
N ARG A 508 15.98 19.75 9.61
CA ARG A 508 16.49 20.97 8.99
C ARG A 508 17.21 20.68 7.68
N ASN A 509 18.07 19.66 7.67
CA ASN A 509 18.78 19.25 6.46
C ASN A 509 17.85 18.76 5.35
N ILE A 510 16.79 18.02 5.70
CA ILE A 510 15.76 17.63 4.73
C ILE A 510 15.10 18.88 4.13
N THR A 511 14.73 19.87 4.94
CA THR A 511 14.15 21.14 4.47
C THR A 511 15.12 21.89 3.54
N ASP A 512 16.39 22.04 3.93
CA ASP A 512 17.39 22.74 3.13
C ASP A 512 17.59 22.05 1.77
N GLN A 513 17.50 20.72 1.73
CA GLN A 513 17.59 19.95 0.49
C GLN A 513 16.33 20.04 -0.37
N HIS A 514 15.14 20.09 0.23
CA HIS A 514 13.92 20.39 -0.52
C HIS A 514 14.04 21.74 -1.19
N ASP A 515 14.47 22.76 -0.46
CA ASP A 515 14.64 24.10 -1.00
C ASP A 515 15.66 24.13 -2.15
N ALA A 516 16.78 23.41 -2.03
CA ALA A 516 17.74 23.27 -3.11
C ALA A 516 17.16 22.56 -4.37
N ILE A 517 16.34 21.52 -4.18
CA ILE A 517 15.63 20.84 -5.29
C ILE A 517 14.66 21.82 -5.96
N MET A 518 13.90 22.58 -5.18
CA MET A 518 12.95 23.56 -5.69
C MET A 518 13.64 24.63 -6.54
N GLU A 519 14.74 25.19 -6.04
CA GLU A 519 15.50 26.22 -6.77
C GLU A 519 16.13 25.67 -8.05
N ASN A 520 16.58 24.41 -8.08
CA ASN A 520 17.06 23.79 -9.31
C ASN A 520 15.92 23.62 -10.34
N ILE A 521 14.73 23.21 -9.91
CA ILE A 521 13.60 23.01 -10.82
C ILE A 521 13.12 24.34 -11.40
N LYS A 522 13.01 25.40 -10.58
CA LYS A 522 12.64 26.74 -11.05
C LYS A 522 13.58 27.29 -12.13
N LYS A 523 14.87 26.89 -12.13
CA LYS A 523 15.84 27.30 -13.15
C LYS A 523 15.68 26.56 -14.49
N ASN A 524 14.99 25.42 -14.49
CA ASN A 524 14.83 24.55 -15.65
C ASN A 524 13.41 24.58 -16.25
N ILE A 525 12.48 25.31 -15.61
CA ILE A 525 11.17 25.70 -16.14
C ILE A 525 11.33 27.09 -16.74
#